data_AF-A0A963EKN8-F1
#
_entry.id   AF-A0A963EKN8-F1
#
_cell.length_a   1.000
_cell.length_b   1.000
_cell.length_c   1.000
_cell.angle_alpha   90.00
_cell.angle_beta   90.00
_cell.angle_gamma   90.00
#
_symmetry.space_group_name_H-M   'P 1'
#
loop_
_entity.id
_entity.type
_entity.pdbx_description
1 polymer ?
#
loop_
_entity_poly.entity_id
_entity_poly.type
_entity_poly.pdbx_seq_one_letter_code
_entity_poly.pdbx_strand_id
1 'polypeptide(L)'
;MMRPAIRTLLAAGATLAGAANMAHADVVHADDLVIQGNVCVGMDCVNNEVFTSAVKLRENNTRINFIDQTALPFNATNETAEYTISGSMNGAWRIDANESANGGRNAFIIRQQSLLAYPALSNGSAVDYDCSYTGTATAVGLIPEGQQVETQLWFYDPAAPDPTTTTDCQLLSSEVKLDGMILEGGSATSGAALGQQSVPADGTLSIGSDETLRRLVNIAAALEDVDLVTKGQFEQDFLTDERLADLRAQLRQIERQVLQVERALGLAPIPKGKDGGAGAFIFLMMLALLGFRRRS
;
A
#
# COMPACT_ATOMS: atom_id res chain seq x y z
N MET A 1 -31.30 84.58 -31.25
CA MET A 1 -30.09 83.78 -30.92
C MET A 1 -30.44 82.30 -31.07
N MET A 2 -29.62 81.58 -31.83
CA MET A 2 -29.43 80.11 -31.93
C MET A 2 -30.63 79.13 -31.87
N ARG A 3 -30.83 78.44 -33.02
CA ARG A 3 -31.46 77.10 -33.23
C ARG A 3 -30.64 75.99 -32.51
N PRO A 4 -30.97 74.64 -32.52
CA PRO A 4 -31.95 73.88 -33.33
C PRO A 4 -32.70 72.70 -32.60
N ALA A 5 -33.84 72.21 -33.12
CA ALA A 5 -34.12 70.92 -33.82
C ALA A 5 -34.26 69.65 -32.90
N ILE A 6 -35.40 68.95 -32.79
CA ILE A 6 -36.19 68.11 -33.75
C ILE A 6 -35.90 66.59 -33.61
N ARG A 7 -36.99 65.85 -33.33
CA ARG A 7 -37.37 64.45 -33.67
C ARG A 7 -36.62 63.25 -33.03
N THR A 8 -37.30 62.42 -32.24
CA THR A 8 -38.12 61.22 -32.60
C THR A 8 -37.27 59.98 -32.87
N LEU A 9 -37.45 58.91 -32.08
CA LEU A 9 -37.51 57.47 -32.41
C LEU A 9 -37.36 56.69 -31.08
N LEU A 10 -38.36 55.93 -30.59
CA LEU A 10 -38.88 54.62 -31.02
C LEU A 10 -38.44 53.55 -30.00
N ALA A 11 -39.38 52.68 -29.67
CA ALA A 11 -39.31 51.68 -28.62
C ALA A 11 -38.15 50.69 -28.76
N ALA A 12 -37.50 50.37 -27.64
CA ALA A 12 -36.96 49.06 -27.30
C ALA A 12 -37.35 48.87 -25.81
N GLY A 13 -38.34 48.07 -25.44
CA GLY A 13 -38.53 46.70 -25.89
C GLY A 13 -37.67 45.81 -24.97
N ALA A 14 -38.22 45.49 -23.81
CA ALA A 14 -37.80 44.47 -22.85
C ALA A 14 -36.44 43.80 -23.09
N THR A 15 -35.43 44.17 -22.29
CA THR A 15 -34.32 43.28 -21.97
C THR A 15 -34.33 42.99 -20.47
N LEU A 16 -35.40 42.34 -19.99
CA LEU A 16 -35.26 41.36 -18.90
C LEU A 16 -34.56 40.14 -19.49
N ALA A 17 -33.26 40.25 -19.77
CA ALA A 17 -32.41 39.07 -19.84
C ALA A 17 -32.08 38.73 -18.39
N GLY A 18 -33.04 38.11 -17.70
CA GLY A 18 -32.76 37.39 -16.48
C GLY A 18 -31.75 36.32 -16.83
N ALA A 19 -30.47 36.57 -16.53
CA ALA A 19 -29.51 35.51 -16.34
C ALA A 19 -30.07 34.67 -15.17
N ALA A 20 -30.85 33.66 -15.51
CA ALA A 20 -31.21 32.62 -14.58
C ALA A 20 -29.88 31.93 -14.22
N ASN A 21 -29.24 32.42 -13.17
CA ASN A 21 -28.31 31.62 -12.40
C ASN A 21 -29.12 30.39 -12.02
N MET A 22 -28.91 29.27 -12.73
CA MET A 22 -29.46 27.99 -12.33
C MET A 22 -28.78 27.66 -11.00
N ALA A 23 -29.41 28.07 -9.91
CA ALA A 23 -29.03 27.63 -8.59
C ALA A 23 -29.34 26.12 -8.56
N HIS A 24 -28.28 25.31 -8.59
CA HIS A 24 -28.40 23.90 -8.27
C HIS A 24 -28.67 23.81 -6.76
N ALA A 25 -29.92 23.54 -6.41
CA ALA A 25 -30.27 23.16 -5.05
C ALA A 25 -29.93 21.67 -4.85
N ASP A 26 -29.49 21.34 -3.64
CA ASP A 26 -29.39 19.94 -3.23
C ASP A 26 -30.77 19.28 -3.25
N VAL A 27 -30.83 18.03 -3.70
CA VAL A 27 -32.05 17.21 -3.70
C VAL A 27 -31.92 16.19 -2.58
N VAL A 28 -32.47 16.54 -1.43
CA VAL A 28 -32.55 15.63 -0.29
C VAL A 28 -33.82 14.81 -0.37
N HIS A 29 -33.68 13.50 -0.53
CA HIS A 29 -34.77 12.55 -0.34
C HIS A 29 -34.90 12.26 1.16
N ALA A 30 -35.93 12.79 1.80
CA ALA A 30 -36.13 12.68 3.26
C ALA A 30 -36.60 11.28 3.74
N ASP A 31 -36.93 10.40 2.80
CA ASP A 31 -37.35 9.02 3.02
C ASP A 31 -36.58 8.13 2.03
N ASP A 32 -37.12 6.97 1.66
CA ASP A 32 -36.47 6.06 0.71
C ASP A 32 -36.38 6.60 -0.74
N LEU A 33 -35.22 6.39 -1.37
CA LEU A 33 -35.06 6.50 -2.82
C LEU A 33 -35.12 5.10 -3.45
N VAL A 34 -36.27 4.75 -4.04
CA VAL A 34 -36.45 3.48 -4.75
C VAL A 34 -36.37 3.71 -6.25
N ILE A 35 -35.35 3.11 -6.88
CA ILE A 35 -35.14 3.18 -8.33
C ILE A 35 -35.55 1.85 -8.96
N GLN A 36 -36.47 1.90 -9.93
CA GLN A 36 -36.81 0.75 -10.77
C GLN A 36 -35.99 0.80 -12.06
N GLY A 37 -35.09 -0.17 -12.24
CA GLY A 37 -34.14 -0.21 -13.36
C GLY A 37 -32.71 -0.05 -12.88
N ASN A 38 -31.89 0.69 -13.63
CA ASN A 38 -30.47 0.88 -13.34
C ASN A 38 -30.15 2.37 -13.17
N VAL A 39 -29.12 2.69 -12.39
CA VAL A 39 -28.65 4.07 -12.16
C VAL A 39 -27.16 4.18 -12.42
N CYS A 40 -26.77 5.28 -13.07
CA CYS A 40 -25.38 5.71 -13.16
C CYS A 40 -25.22 6.97 -12.30
N VAL A 41 -24.24 6.97 -11.41
CA VAL A 41 -23.91 8.10 -10.53
C VAL A 41 -22.49 8.57 -10.84
N GLY A 42 -22.34 9.87 -11.05
CA GLY A 42 -21.07 10.53 -11.33
C GLY A 42 -21.10 11.34 -12.63
N MET A 43 -20.12 12.23 -12.78
CA MET A 43 -20.07 13.18 -13.89
C MET A 43 -19.76 12.54 -15.26
N ASP A 44 -19.22 11.32 -15.27
CA ASP A 44 -18.83 10.61 -16.51
C ASP A 44 -19.91 9.67 -17.04
N CYS A 45 -21.11 9.70 -16.45
CA CYS A 45 -22.28 9.00 -16.96
C CYS A 45 -22.71 9.57 -18.33
N VAL A 46 -23.06 8.70 -19.28
CA VAL A 46 -23.41 9.12 -20.66
C VAL A 46 -24.86 8.81 -21.01
N ASN A 47 -25.42 9.60 -21.92
CA ASN A 47 -26.75 9.34 -22.45
C ASN A 47 -26.78 8.03 -23.25
N ASN A 48 -27.86 7.25 -23.11
CA ASN A 48 -28.02 5.92 -23.71
C ASN A 48 -26.94 4.90 -23.30
N GLU A 49 -26.42 4.99 -22.08
CA GLU A 49 -25.50 3.99 -21.56
C GLU A 49 -26.16 2.60 -21.47
N VAL A 50 -25.46 1.57 -21.95
CA VAL A 50 -25.90 0.19 -21.80
C VAL A 50 -25.58 -0.29 -20.40
N PHE A 51 -26.60 -0.73 -19.67
CA PHE A 51 -26.45 -1.27 -18.32
C PHE A 51 -26.38 -2.79 -18.33
N THR A 52 -25.24 -3.31 -17.88
CA THR A 52 -25.03 -4.73 -17.53
C THR A 52 -25.11 -4.97 -16.03
N SER A 53 -25.26 -3.90 -15.25
CA SER A 53 -25.26 -3.87 -13.78
C SER A 53 -26.31 -2.88 -13.30
N ALA A 54 -26.88 -3.11 -12.11
CA ALA A 54 -27.93 -2.27 -11.52
C ALA A 54 -27.44 -0.86 -11.16
N VAL A 55 -26.21 -0.74 -10.67
CA VAL A 55 -25.60 0.53 -10.29
C VAL A 55 -24.23 0.63 -10.97
N LYS A 56 -23.95 1.80 -11.54
CA LYS A 56 -22.62 2.17 -12.02
C LYS A 56 -22.20 3.46 -11.35
N LEU A 57 -20.99 3.48 -10.81
CA LEU A 57 -20.32 4.71 -10.41
C LEU A 57 -19.34 5.06 -11.52
N ARG A 58 -19.47 6.24 -12.14
CA ARG A 58 -18.62 6.68 -13.25
C ARG A 58 -18.13 8.09 -13.00
N GLU A 59 -16.93 8.16 -12.48
CA GLU A 59 -16.19 9.40 -12.29
C GLU A 59 -14.71 9.08 -12.10
N ASN A 60 -13.85 10.10 -12.14
CA ASN A 60 -12.48 9.99 -11.68
C ASN A 60 -12.46 9.85 -10.13
N ASN A 61 -12.15 8.63 -9.66
CA ASN A 61 -12.20 8.16 -8.27
C ASN A 61 -13.63 7.95 -7.73
N THR A 62 -14.13 6.73 -7.85
CA THR A 62 -15.44 6.36 -7.33
C THR A 62 -15.35 6.00 -5.85
N ARG A 63 -16.26 6.56 -5.05
CA ARG A 63 -16.29 6.40 -3.59
C ARG A 63 -17.68 6.16 -3.06
N ILE A 64 -17.77 5.35 -2.00
CA ILE A 64 -18.99 5.18 -1.21
C ILE A 64 -18.62 5.39 0.25
N ASN A 65 -19.26 6.37 0.89
CA ASN A 65 -19.09 6.66 2.31
C ASN A 65 -20.25 6.11 3.12
N PHE A 66 -19.93 5.46 4.23
CA PHE A 66 -20.86 5.05 5.28
C PHE A 66 -20.55 5.89 6.51
N ILE A 67 -21.47 6.77 6.89
CA ILE A 67 -21.28 7.68 8.01
C ILE A 67 -22.30 7.35 9.10
N ASP A 68 -21.81 6.81 10.21
CA ASP A 68 -22.59 6.65 11.43
C ASP A 68 -22.18 7.71 12.46
N GLN A 69 -23.01 8.74 12.63
CA GLN A 69 -22.76 9.82 13.59
C GLN A 69 -22.93 9.39 15.06
N THR A 70 -23.43 8.18 15.32
CA THR A 70 -23.64 7.65 16.67
C THR A 70 -22.46 6.86 17.22
N ALA A 71 -21.52 6.49 16.36
CA ALA A 71 -20.34 5.74 16.77
C ALA A 71 -19.43 6.56 17.68
N LEU A 72 -18.86 5.90 18.70
CA LEU A 72 -17.94 6.54 19.63
C LEU A 72 -16.61 6.89 18.95
N PRO A 73 -16.01 8.04 19.30
CA PRO A 73 -14.74 8.45 18.73
C PRO A 73 -13.58 7.60 19.28
N PHE A 74 -12.56 7.38 18.46
CA PHE A 74 -11.25 6.86 18.87
C PHE A 74 -10.14 7.65 18.17
N ASN A 75 -8.93 7.63 18.71
CA ASN A 75 -7.79 8.28 18.07
C ASN A 75 -7.08 7.30 17.13
N ALA A 76 -6.71 7.79 15.96
CA ALA A 76 -5.90 7.06 15.01
C ALA A 76 -4.78 7.95 14.48
N THR A 77 -3.74 7.29 14.00
CA THR A 77 -2.54 7.92 13.48
C THR A 77 -2.16 7.27 12.17
N ASN A 78 -1.99 8.10 11.14
CA ASN A 78 -1.35 7.72 9.89
C ASN A 78 0.09 8.19 9.93
N GLU A 79 1.02 7.27 9.73
CA GLU A 79 2.44 7.57 9.69
C GLU A 79 2.95 7.33 8.27
N THR A 80 3.73 8.28 7.78
CA THR A 80 4.49 8.18 6.54
C THR A 80 5.98 8.31 6.87
N ALA A 81 6.84 8.19 5.86
CA ALA A 81 8.27 8.41 6.05
C ALA A 81 8.63 9.83 6.51
N GLU A 82 7.78 10.83 6.21
CA GLU A 82 8.10 12.26 6.42
C GLU A 82 7.21 12.93 7.48
N TYR A 83 5.99 12.44 7.65
CA TYR A 83 5.00 13.09 8.51
C TYR A 83 4.00 12.13 9.11
N THR A 84 3.35 12.62 10.16
CA THR A 84 2.32 11.93 10.91
C THR A 84 1.05 12.76 10.94
N ILE A 85 -0.11 12.13 10.72
CA ILE A 85 -1.42 12.73 10.89
C ILE A 85 -2.13 12.00 12.01
N SER A 86 -2.40 12.69 13.11
CA SER A 86 -3.14 12.15 14.26
C SER A 86 -4.46 12.88 14.43
N GLY A 87 -5.55 12.14 14.60
CA GLY A 87 -6.89 12.72 14.66
C GLY A 87 -7.91 11.80 15.28
N SER A 88 -9.08 12.37 15.56
CA SER A 88 -10.24 11.61 16.03
C SER A 88 -10.98 11.01 14.84
N MET A 89 -11.27 9.72 14.95
CA MET A 89 -12.04 8.93 14.01
C MET A 89 -13.38 8.58 14.65
N ASN A 90 -14.47 8.63 13.88
CA ASN A 90 -15.79 8.25 14.34
C ASN A 90 -16.62 7.68 13.20
N GLY A 91 -17.11 6.44 13.35
CA GLY A 91 -18.23 5.85 12.58
C GLY A 91 -18.18 5.88 11.05
N ALA A 92 -17.05 6.29 10.46
CA ALA A 92 -16.94 6.58 9.05
C ALA A 92 -16.11 5.50 8.36
N TRP A 93 -16.79 4.72 7.53
CA TRP A 93 -16.20 3.74 6.63
C TRP A 93 -16.32 4.21 5.20
N ARG A 94 -15.37 3.80 4.38
CA ARG A 94 -15.31 4.20 2.98
C ARG A 94 -14.82 3.05 2.14
N ILE A 95 -15.44 2.95 0.96
CA ILE A 95 -14.96 2.12 -0.14
C ILE A 95 -14.38 3.06 -1.18
N ASP A 96 -13.12 2.84 -1.53
CA ASP A 96 -12.43 3.52 -2.62
C ASP A 96 -12.11 2.51 -3.72
N ALA A 97 -12.33 2.91 -4.97
CA ALA A 97 -11.92 2.11 -6.12
C ALA A 97 -11.17 2.98 -7.13
N ASN A 98 -10.04 2.45 -7.60
CA ASN A 98 -9.22 2.96 -8.70
C ASN A 98 -8.82 4.44 -8.54
N GLU A 99 -7.81 4.68 -7.72
CA GLU A 99 -7.26 6.02 -7.45
C GLU A 99 -6.05 6.35 -8.35
N SER A 100 -5.68 5.46 -9.28
CA SER A 100 -4.43 5.56 -10.08
C SER A 100 -4.33 6.78 -10.97
N ALA A 101 -5.46 7.33 -11.44
CA ALA A 101 -5.47 8.57 -12.22
C ALA A 101 -5.09 9.82 -11.39
N ASN A 102 -5.03 9.68 -10.05
CA ASN A 102 -4.78 10.77 -9.10
C ASN A 102 -3.57 10.47 -8.20
N GLY A 103 -2.62 9.69 -8.70
CA GLY A 103 -1.41 9.30 -7.96
C GLY A 103 -1.65 8.23 -6.88
N GLY A 104 -2.88 7.70 -6.78
CA GLY A 104 -3.23 6.62 -5.86
C GLY A 104 -3.03 5.22 -6.44
N ARG A 105 -3.59 4.22 -5.76
CA ARG A 105 -3.46 2.81 -6.15
C ARG A 105 -4.57 2.42 -7.12
N ASN A 106 -4.26 1.59 -8.11
CA ASN A 106 -5.29 0.89 -8.86
C ASN A 106 -5.79 -0.29 -8.02
N ALA A 107 -6.65 -0.01 -7.04
CA ALA A 107 -7.08 -0.99 -6.06
C ALA A 107 -8.53 -0.76 -5.64
N PHE A 108 -9.14 -1.81 -5.09
CA PHE A 108 -10.39 -1.74 -4.34
C PHE A 108 -10.07 -1.79 -2.85
N ILE A 109 -10.46 -0.76 -2.09
CA ILE A 109 -10.03 -0.55 -0.72
C ILE A 109 -11.23 -0.35 0.18
N ILE A 110 -11.26 -1.07 1.30
CA ILE A 110 -12.19 -0.84 2.41
C ILE A 110 -11.38 -0.23 3.56
N ARG A 111 -11.74 0.98 3.98
CA ARG A 111 -11.02 1.74 4.98
C ARG A 111 -11.94 2.46 5.95
N GLN A 112 -11.42 2.80 7.11
CA GLN A 112 -11.99 3.83 7.96
C GLN A 112 -11.35 5.17 7.63
N GLN A 113 -12.13 6.25 7.65
CA GLN A 113 -11.62 7.60 7.39
C GLN A 113 -12.21 8.61 8.38
N SER A 114 -11.45 9.59 8.83
CA SER A 114 -11.99 10.67 9.67
C SER A 114 -12.91 11.58 8.85
N LEU A 115 -13.95 12.13 9.49
CA LEU A 115 -14.84 13.12 8.86
C LEU A 115 -14.17 14.49 8.65
N LEU A 116 -13.12 14.76 9.42
CA LEU A 116 -12.36 16.00 9.37
C LEU A 116 -10.94 15.73 8.87
N ALA A 117 -10.37 16.73 8.20
CA ALA A 117 -8.94 16.76 7.91
C ALA A 117 -8.17 17.27 9.14
N TYR A 118 -6.99 16.68 9.36
CA TYR A 118 -6.06 17.04 10.42
C TYR A 118 -4.72 17.49 9.82
N PRO A 119 -3.98 18.38 10.49
CA PRO A 119 -2.67 18.82 10.01
C PRO A 119 -1.69 17.64 9.98
N ALA A 120 -0.94 17.53 8.88
CA ALA A 120 0.20 16.63 8.79
C ALA A 120 1.40 17.25 9.50
N LEU A 121 1.91 16.60 10.54
CA LEU A 121 3.04 17.10 11.33
C LEU A 121 4.32 16.37 10.93
N SER A 122 5.39 17.12 10.64
CA SER A 122 6.70 16.57 10.30
C SER A 122 7.24 15.70 11.44
N ASN A 123 7.85 14.57 11.08
CA ASN A 123 8.64 13.75 12.00
C ASN A 123 10.12 14.19 12.09
N GLY A 124 10.44 15.37 11.54
CA GLY A 124 11.79 15.90 11.41
C GLY A 124 12.48 15.55 10.08
N SER A 125 11.85 14.73 9.23
CA SER A 125 12.39 14.32 7.92
C SER A 125 11.66 14.93 6.72
N ALA A 126 10.54 15.65 6.94
CA ALA A 126 9.82 16.31 5.86
C ALA A 126 10.67 17.42 5.24
N VAL A 127 10.70 17.48 3.90
CA VAL A 127 11.49 18.48 3.17
C VAL A 127 10.83 19.85 3.27
N ASP A 128 11.63 20.86 3.58
CA ASP A 128 11.25 22.26 3.54
C ASP A 128 11.60 22.85 2.17
N TYR A 129 10.63 23.49 1.52
CA TYR A 129 10.72 23.99 0.16
C TYR A 129 10.67 25.51 0.13
N ASP A 130 11.62 26.14 -0.56
CA ASP A 130 11.54 27.58 -0.81
C ASP A 130 10.56 27.86 -1.97
N CYS A 131 9.37 28.30 -1.60
CA CYS A 131 8.32 28.72 -2.52
C CYS A 131 8.38 30.23 -2.85
N SER A 132 9.48 30.94 -2.56
CA SER A 132 9.62 32.37 -2.87
C SER A 132 9.73 32.70 -4.37
N TYR A 133 9.90 31.68 -5.23
CA TYR A 133 10.16 31.85 -6.66
C TYR A 133 9.15 31.09 -7.54
N THR A 134 8.85 31.64 -8.71
CA THR A 134 8.09 30.96 -9.76
C THR A 134 8.96 29.86 -10.39
N GLY A 135 8.54 28.59 -10.28
CA GLY A 135 9.31 27.44 -10.79
C GLY A 135 9.34 26.24 -9.84
N THR A 136 10.25 25.30 -10.05
CA THR A 136 10.43 24.14 -9.16
C THR A 136 10.95 24.60 -7.81
N ALA A 137 10.21 24.36 -6.72
CA ALA A 137 10.66 24.74 -5.39
C ALA A 137 11.97 24.02 -5.05
N THR A 138 12.93 24.77 -4.50
CA THR A 138 14.22 24.22 -4.07
C THR A 138 14.13 23.80 -2.62
N ALA A 139 14.58 22.60 -2.29
CA ALA A 139 14.70 22.16 -0.91
C ALA A 139 15.70 23.06 -0.15
N VAL A 140 15.23 23.74 0.90
CA VAL A 140 16.05 24.62 1.76
C VAL A 140 16.42 24.00 3.09
N GLY A 141 15.76 22.89 3.45
CA GLY A 141 16.06 22.17 4.68
C GLY A 141 15.06 21.07 4.95
N LEU A 142 14.93 20.76 6.25
CA LEU A 142 13.90 19.88 6.76
C LEU A 142 12.99 20.68 7.70
N ILE A 143 11.70 20.41 7.61
CA ILE A 143 10.70 20.98 8.51
C ILE A 143 10.91 20.35 9.89
N PRO A 144 11.10 21.17 10.95
CA PRO A 144 11.30 20.65 12.31
C PRO A 144 10.17 19.74 12.77
N GLU A 145 10.50 18.76 13.62
CA GLU A 145 9.51 17.84 14.19
C GLU A 145 8.36 18.60 14.87
N GLY A 146 7.13 18.17 14.59
CA GLY A 146 5.90 18.76 15.14
C GLY A 146 5.43 20.05 14.45
N GLN A 147 6.19 20.60 13.49
CA GLN A 147 5.69 21.64 12.60
C GLN A 147 4.86 21.02 11.48
N GLN A 148 3.89 21.77 10.97
CA GLN A 148 3.03 21.29 9.90
C GLN A 148 3.80 21.20 8.58
N VAL A 149 3.60 20.11 7.84
CA VAL A 149 4.23 19.90 6.53
C VAL A 149 3.62 20.82 5.50
N GLU A 150 4.46 21.29 4.59
CA GLU A 150 4.06 22.10 3.45
C GLU A 150 4.09 21.24 2.18
N THR A 151 3.15 21.47 1.27
CA THR A 151 3.06 20.82 -0.03
C THR A 151 3.15 21.86 -1.14
N GLN A 152 3.79 21.46 -2.24
CA GLN A 152 3.92 22.30 -3.42
C GLN A 152 2.62 22.28 -4.23
N LEU A 153 2.01 23.44 -4.46
CA LEU A 153 0.94 23.59 -5.43
C LEU A 153 1.40 24.33 -6.67
N TRP A 154 1.07 23.78 -7.83
CA TRP A 154 1.26 24.42 -9.13
C TRP A 154 -0.03 25.10 -9.51
N PHE A 155 -0.01 26.43 -9.57
CA PHE A 155 -1.14 27.20 -10.09
C PHE A 155 -0.72 28.02 -11.29
N TYR A 156 -1.60 28.04 -12.30
CA TYR A 156 -1.47 28.92 -13.44
C TYR A 156 -2.17 30.24 -13.12
N ASP A 157 -1.39 31.30 -12.85
CA ASP A 157 -1.92 32.65 -12.64
C ASP A 157 -1.85 33.47 -13.93
N PRO A 158 -2.98 33.69 -14.63
CA PRO A 158 -3.01 34.49 -15.86
C PRO A 158 -2.82 35.99 -15.62
N ALA A 159 -2.85 36.46 -14.37
CA ALA A 159 -2.67 37.86 -14.00
C ALA A 159 -1.23 38.19 -13.54
N ALA A 160 -0.35 37.20 -13.39
CA ALA A 160 1.04 37.40 -13.01
C ALA A 160 1.84 38.13 -14.11
N PRO A 161 2.85 38.97 -13.76
CA PRO A 161 3.67 39.70 -14.73
C PRO A 161 4.39 38.79 -15.74
N ASP A 162 4.62 37.54 -15.35
CA ASP A 162 5.01 36.42 -16.18
C ASP A 162 4.02 35.28 -15.89
N PRO A 163 3.19 34.82 -16.85
CA PRO A 163 2.19 33.77 -16.64
C PRO A 163 2.83 32.37 -16.53
N THR A 164 4.01 32.27 -15.93
CA THR A 164 4.62 31.01 -15.53
C THR A 164 3.89 30.46 -14.32
N THR A 165 3.93 29.13 -14.15
CA THR A 165 3.34 28.47 -12.99
C THR A 165 4.03 28.99 -11.72
N THR A 166 3.28 29.69 -10.87
CA THR A 166 3.73 30.06 -9.54
C THR A 166 3.62 28.83 -8.65
N THR A 167 4.64 28.62 -7.83
CA THR A 167 4.66 27.58 -6.84
C THR A 167 4.33 28.21 -5.49
N ASP A 168 3.29 27.71 -4.83
CA ASP A 168 2.93 28.13 -3.48
C ASP A 168 3.08 26.95 -2.52
N CYS A 169 3.56 27.24 -1.31
CA CYS A 169 3.70 26.26 -0.23
C CYS A 169 2.42 26.32 0.59
N GLN A 170 1.63 25.25 0.55
CA GLN A 170 0.41 25.15 1.35
C GLN A 170 0.57 24.15 2.47
N LEU A 171 0.02 24.50 3.63
CA LEU A 171 0.00 23.61 4.77
C LEU A 171 -0.84 22.36 4.46
N LEU A 172 -0.21 21.19 4.56
CA LEU A 172 -0.84 19.91 4.28
C LEU A 172 -1.79 19.53 5.42
N SER A 173 -3.05 19.33 5.08
CA SER A 173 -4.05 18.73 5.95
C SER A 173 -4.76 17.62 5.18
N SER A 174 -4.95 16.46 5.82
CA SER A 174 -5.62 15.31 5.21
C SER A 174 -6.41 14.56 6.28
N GLU A 175 -7.37 13.76 5.85
CA GLU A 175 -8.09 12.86 6.74
C GLU A 175 -7.15 11.74 7.22
N VAL A 176 -7.39 11.27 8.43
CA VAL A 176 -6.78 10.05 8.96
C VAL A 176 -7.48 8.86 8.31
N LYS A 177 -6.72 7.89 7.82
CA LYS A 177 -7.19 6.77 7.00
C LYS A 177 -6.57 5.46 7.47
N LEU A 178 -7.40 4.53 7.90
CA LEU A 178 -6.98 3.19 8.28
C LEU A 178 -7.51 2.17 7.27
N ASP A 179 -6.62 1.66 6.43
CA ASP A 179 -6.98 0.66 5.43
C ASP A 179 -7.19 -0.70 6.11
N GLY A 180 -8.38 -1.27 5.95
CA GLY A 180 -8.74 -2.58 6.54
C GLY A 180 -8.55 -3.73 5.55
N MET A 181 -8.86 -3.51 4.29
CA MET A 181 -8.66 -4.48 3.21
C MET A 181 -8.29 -3.75 1.92
N ILE A 182 -7.28 -4.25 1.23
CA ILE A 182 -6.81 -3.73 -0.05
C ILE A 182 -6.76 -4.89 -1.04
N LEU A 183 -7.42 -4.73 -2.19
CA LEU A 183 -7.35 -5.67 -3.31
C LEU A 183 -6.72 -4.94 -4.48
N GLU A 184 -5.50 -5.34 -4.87
CA GLU A 184 -4.80 -4.68 -5.96
C GLU A 184 -5.32 -5.14 -7.31
N GLY A 185 -5.39 -4.21 -8.26
CA GLY A 185 -5.69 -4.46 -9.66
C GLY A 185 -4.56 -3.99 -10.57
N GLY A 186 -4.51 -4.53 -11.78
CA GLY A 186 -3.64 -4.01 -12.85
C GLY A 186 -2.40 -4.86 -13.16
N SER A 187 -2.24 -6.02 -12.51
CA SER A 187 -1.24 -7.03 -12.84
C SER A 187 -1.90 -8.40 -12.95
N ALA A 188 -1.31 -9.33 -13.73
CA ALA A 188 -1.74 -10.74 -13.74
C ALA A 188 -1.48 -11.42 -12.37
N THR A 189 -0.60 -10.84 -11.57
CA THR A 189 -0.25 -11.24 -10.21
C THR A 189 -0.76 -10.22 -9.20
N SER A 190 -1.99 -9.75 -9.33
CA SER A 190 -2.59 -8.87 -8.33
C SER A 190 -2.55 -9.47 -6.92
N GLY A 191 -2.07 -8.68 -5.94
CA GLY A 191 -2.04 -9.05 -4.52
C GLY A 191 -3.26 -8.58 -3.73
N ALA A 192 -3.39 -9.07 -2.51
CA ALA A 192 -4.35 -8.59 -1.52
C ALA A 192 -3.67 -8.35 -0.18
N ALA A 193 -4.18 -7.40 0.61
CA ALA A 193 -3.73 -7.16 1.98
C ALA A 193 -4.92 -7.06 2.94
N LEU A 194 -4.81 -7.72 4.09
CA LEU A 194 -5.83 -7.80 5.12
C LEU A 194 -5.32 -7.30 6.48
N GLY A 195 -6.01 -6.31 7.02
CA GLY A 195 -5.71 -5.66 8.29
C GLY A 195 -4.90 -4.37 8.12
N GLN A 196 -5.00 -3.50 9.12
CA GLN A 196 -4.34 -2.19 9.15
C GLN A 196 -2.83 -2.30 8.92
N GLN A 197 -2.23 -1.35 8.21
CA GLN A 197 -0.79 -1.33 7.91
C GLN A 197 -0.28 -2.56 7.14
N SER A 198 -1.17 -3.38 6.56
CA SER A 198 -0.73 -4.48 5.71
C SER A 198 -0.37 -3.95 4.34
N VAL A 199 0.79 -4.36 3.83
CA VAL A 199 1.28 -3.93 2.51
C VAL A 199 1.07 -5.09 1.53
N PRO A 200 0.27 -4.91 0.47
CA PRO A 200 0.09 -5.95 -0.54
C PRO A 200 1.35 -6.09 -1.39
N ALA A 201 1.55 -7.30 -1.91
CA ALA A 201 2.60 -7.61 -2.87
C ALA A 201 2.05 -8.56 -3.95
N ASP A 202 2.64 -8.50 -5.13
CA ASP A 202 2.20 -9.26 -6.29
C ASP A 202 2.07 -10.76 -6.02
N GLY A 203 0.88 -11.31 -6.28
CA GLY A 203 0.58 -12.74 -6.17
C GLY A 203 0.45 -13.23 -4.73
N THR A 204 0.37 -12.33 -3.76
CA THR A 204 0.31 -12.68 -2.33
C THR A 204 -1.00 -12.25 -1.66
N LEU A 205 -1.35 -12.96 -0.59
CA LEU A 205 -2.27 -12.47 0.43
C LEU A 205 -1.44 -12.03 1.64
N SER A 206 -1.18 -10.73 1.74
CA SER A 206 -0.48 -10.13 2.86
C SER A 206 -1.42 -9.91 4.04
N ILE A 207 -0.90 -10.09 5.26
CA ILE A 207 -1.60 -9.80 6.52
C ILE A 207 -0.81 -8.84 7.39
N GLY A 208 0.19 -8.15 6.84
CA GLY A 208 1.10 -7.32 7.60
C GLY A 208 2.11 -6.56 6.75
N SER A 209 3.15 -6.08 7.42
CA SER A 209 4.32 -5.41 6.84
C SER A 209 5.59 -5.92 7.53
N ASP A 210 6.75 -5.42 7.12
CA ASP A 210 8.03 -5.77 7.75
C ASP A 210 8.08 -5.37 9.24
N GLU A 211 7.30 -4.37 9.63
CA GLU A 211 7.24 -3.85 11.01
C GLU A 211 6.05 -4.43 11.79
N THR A 212 4.96 -4.77 11.09
CA THR A 212 3.72 -5.26 11.71
C THR A 212 3.39 -6.65 11.18
N LEU A 213 3.81 -7.66 11.93
CA LEU A 213 3.50 -9.06 11.64
C LEU A 213 2.26 -9.52 12.42
N ARG A 214 1.42 -10.33 11.76
CA ARG A 214 0.23 -10.94 12.37
C ARG A 214 0.36 -12.45 12.42
N ARG A 215 -0.11 -13.02 13.53
CA ARG A 215 -0.19 -14.48 13.67
C ARG A 215 -1.53 -14.98 13.15
N LEU A 216 -1.48 -15.96 12.25
CA LEU A 216 -2.64 -16.78 11.93
C LEU A 216 -2.86 -17.79 13.07
N VAL A 217 -4.04 -17.76 13.68
CA VAL A 217 -4.41 -18.62 14.81
C VAL A 217 -5.65 -19.43 14.48
N ASN A 218 -5.86 -20.53 15.20
CA ASN A 218 -6.99 -21.46 15.00
C ASN A 218 -7.05 -22.06 13.59
N ILE A 219 -5.87 -22.30 13.00
CA ILE A 219 -5.75 -23.01 11.73
C ILE A 219 -5.95 -24.51 11.99
N ALA A 220 -6.78 -25.16 11.17
CA ALA A 220 -6.98 -26.60 11.22
C ALA A 220 -5.72 -27.35 10.73
N ALA A 221 -5.61 -28.63 11.08
CA ALA A 221 -4.50 -29.45 10.59
C ALA A 221 -4.56 -29.58 9.06
N ALA A 222 -3.43 -29.35 8.39
CA ALA A 222 -3.26 -29.57 6.96
C ALA A 222 -3.50 -31.04 6.57
N LEU A 223 -4.18 -31.25 5.44
CA LEU A 223 -4.49 -32.57 4.87
C LEU A 223 -3.90 -32.75 3.46
N GLU A 224 -3.84 -31.67 2.68
CA GLU A 224 -3.35 -31.64 1.31
C GLU A 224 -2.07 -30.80 1.17
N ASP A 225 -1.38 -30.94 0.03
CA ASP A 225 -0.12 -30.26 -0.25
C ASP A 225 -0.25 -28.72 -0.36
N VAL A 226 -1.48 -28.21 -0.49
CA VAL A 226 -1.79 -26.77 -0.62
C VAL A 226 -2.22 -26.13 0.71
N ASP A 227 -2.29 -26.90 1.78
CA ASP A 227 -2.76 -26.42 3.07
C ASP A 227 -1.65 -25.72 3.88
N LEU A 228 -2.06 -24.83 4.78
CA LEU A 228 -1.16 -24.20 5.73
C LEU A 228 -0.79 -25.18 6.85
N VAL A 229 0.50 -25.44 7.01
CA VAL A 229 1.02 -26.30 8.08
C VAL A 229 0.95 -25.59 9.42
N THR A 230 0.34 -26.24 10.42
CA THR A 230 0.25 -25.71 11.77
C THR A 230 1.51 -25.98 12.59
N LYS A 231 1.74 -25.19 13.65
CA LYS A 231 2.85 -25.44 14.59
C LYS A 231 2.84 -26.87 15.15
N GLY A 232 1.67 -27.41 15.49
CA GLY A 232 1.54 -28.75 16.04
C GLY A 232 1.99 -29.84 15.05
N GLN A 233 1.63 -29.71 13.78
CA GLN A 233 2.08 -30.63 12.72
C GLN A 233 3.58 -30.50 12.46
N PHE A 234 4.11 -29.27 12.45
CA PHE A 234 5.54 -29.05 12.32
C PHE A 234 6.33 -29.73 13.46
N GLU A 235 5.87 -29.59 14.71
CA GLU A 235 6.50 -30.21 15.87
C GLU A 235 6.40 -31.74 15.84
N GLN A 236 5.29 -32.30 15.36
CA GLN A 236 5.11 -33.76 15.23
C GLN A 236 5.94 -34.37 14.09
N ASP A 237 5.96 -33.74 12.92
CA ASP A 237 6.60 -34.34 11.74
C ASP A 237 8.10 -34.03 11.66
N PHE A 238 8.55 -32.87 12.15
CA PHE A 238 9.94 -32.41 11.99
C PHE A 238 10.77 -32.43 13.27
N LEU A 239 10.17 -32.36 14.46
CA LEU A 239 10.89 -32.22 15.73
C LEU A 239 10.78 -33.44 16.65
N THR A 240 10.32 -34.59 16.15
CA THR A 240 10.32 -35.80 16.97
C THR A 240 11.75 -36.28 17.26
N ASP A 241 12.03 -36.54 18.54
CA ASP A 241 13.25 -37.20 19.00
C ASP A 241 13.51 -38.52 18.24
N GLU A 242 12.44 -39.15 17.73
CA GLU A 242 12.48 -40.37 16.93
C GLU A 242 13.13 -40.17 15.56
N ARG A 243 12.79 -39.09 14.83
CA ARG A 243 13.44 -38.77 13.55
C ARG A 243 14.92 -38.39 13.75
N LEU A 244 15.20 -37.64 14.81
CA LEU A 244 16.57 -37.29 15.19
C LEU A 244 17.36 -38.53 15.64
N ALA A 245 16.72 -39.47 16.33
CA ALA A 245 17.30 -40.75 16.72
C ALA A 245 17.58 -41.65 15.52
N ASP A 246 16.69 -41.67 14.51
CA ASP A 246 16.88 -42.41 13.28
C ASP A 246 18.05 -41.83 12.45
N LEU A 247 18.12 -40.51 12.28
CA LEU A 247 19.26 -39.85 11.64
C LEU A 247 20.59 -40.15 12.36
N ARG A 248 20.59 -40.14 13.69
CA ARG A 248 21.76 -40.54 14.49
C ARG A 248 22.10 -42.02 14.32
N ALA A 249 21.10 -42.89 14.15
CA ALA A 249 21.32 -44.32 13.88
C ALA A 249 21.94 -44.55 12.50
N GLN A 250 21.45 -43.84 11.47
CA GLN A 250 22.01 -43.87 10.12
C GLN A 250 23.46 -43.37 10.10
N LEU A 251 23.78 -42.28 10.81
CA LEU A 251 25.16 -41.79 10.96
C LEU A 251 26.08 -42.85 11.58
N ARG A 252 25.64 -43.52 12.67
CA ARG A 252 26.40 -44.62 13.28
C ARG A 252 26.58 -45.83 12.35
N GLN A 253 25.67 -46.04 11.41
CA GLN A 253 25.79 -47.10 10.42
C GLN A 253 26.84 -46.75 9.36
N ILE A 254 26.81 -45.52 8.85
CA ILE A 254 27.81 -45.02 7.90
C ILE A 254 29.21 -45.07 8.50
N GLU A 255 29.39 -44.64 9.75
CA GLU A 255 30.69 -44.73 10.45
C GLU A 255 31.24 -46.16 10.48
N ARG A 256 30.37 -47.15 10.73
CA ARG A 256 30.77 -48.57 10.74
C ARG A 256 31.11 -49.08 9.35
N GLN A 257 30.39 -48.65 8.32
CA GLN A 257 30.69 -49.01 6.93
C GLN A 257 32.02 -48.42 6.47
N VAL A 258 32.31 -47.16 6.82
CA VAL A 258 33.60 -46.52 6.53
C VAL A 258 34.74 -47.29 7.19
N LEU A 259 34.60 -47.67 8.47
CA LEU A 259 35.59 -48.48 9.17
C LEU A 259 35.85 -49.84 8.51
N GLN A 260 34.82 -50.47 7.94
CA GLN A 260 34.98 -51.73 7.20
C GLN A 260 35.73 -51.51 5.89
N VAL A 261 35.44 -50.43 5.17
CA VAL A 261 36.14 -50.05 3.93
C VAL A 261 37.59 -49.66 4.21
N GLU A 262 37.86 -48.88 5.26
CA GLU A 262 39.22 -48.52 5.70
C GLU A 262 40.05 -49.78 5.97
N ARG A 263 39.48 -50.75 6.70
CA ARG A 263 40.13 -52.05 6.96
C ARG A 263 40.35 -52.87 5.68
N ALA A 264 39.39 -52.88 4.76
CA ALA A 264 39.50 -53.60 3.50
C ALA A 264 40.58 -52.99 2.58
N LEU A 265 40.77 -51.68 2.65
CA LEU A 265 41.81 -50.95 1.92
C LEU A 265 43.15 -50.90 2.65
N GLY A 266 43.26 -51.49 3.86
CA GLY A 266 44.48 -51.48 4.67
C GLY A 266 44.87 -50.09 5.20
N LEU A 267 43.92 -49.15 5.21
CA LEU A 267 44.12 -47.81 5.74
C LEU A 267 43.88 -47.83 7.25
N ALA A 268 44.82 -47.29 8.02
CA ALA A 268 44.69 -47.19 9.47
C ALA A 268 43.46 -46.30 9.83
N PRO A 269 42.66 -46.67 10.85
CA PRO A 269 41.48 -45.90 11.22
C PRO A 269 41.86 -44.45 11.55
N ILE A 270 41.19 -43.48 10.92
CA ILE A 270 41.42 -42.07 11.25
C ILE A 270 40.91 -41.82 12.68
N PRO A 271 41.77 -41.36 13.61
CA PRO A 271 41.35 -41.12 14.98
C PRO A 271 40.23 -40.06 15.01
N LYS A 272 39.14 -40.35 15.73
CA LYS A 272 38.06 -39.38 15.98
C LYS A 272 38.62 -38.22 16.79
N GLY A 273 39.07 -37.17 16.10
CA GLY A 273 39.47 -35.90 16.71
C GLY A 273 38.25 -35.25 17.34
N LYS A 274 38.38 -34.81 18.60
CA LYS A 274 37.33 -34.10 19.32
C LYS A 274 37.07 -32.68 18.78
N ASP A 275 37.90 -32.20 17.84
CA ASP A 275 37.72 -30.95 17.13
C ASP A 275 37.99 -31.17 15.63
N GLY A 276 37.10 -30.65 14.78
CA GLY A 276 37.17 -30.79 13.33
C GLY A 276 38.44 -30.16 12.76
N GLY A 277 39.34 -30.97 12.21
CA GLY A 277 40.56 -30.46 11.57
C GLY A 277 41.51 -31.52 11.00
N ALA A 278 41.37 -32.80 11.37
CA ALA A 278 42.33 -33.82 10.99
C ALA A 278 42.15 -34.41 9.57
N GLY A 279 40.97 -34.23 8.94
CA GLY A 279 40.67 -34.85 7.63
C GLY A 279 41.44 -34.27 6.45
N ALA A 280 41.78 -32.98 6.50
CA ALA A 280 42.42 -32.29 5.37
C ALA A 280 43.93 -32.59 5.25
N PHE A 281 44.61 -32.84 6.36
CA PHE A 281 46.07 -33.04 6.36
C PHE A 281 46.50 -34.38 5.77
N ILE A 282 45.68 -35.42 5.88
CA ILE A 282 46.03 -36.77 5.41
C ILE A 282 45.78 -36.92 3.91
N PHE A 283 44.76 -36.24 3.36
CA PHE A 283 44.50 -36.24 1.91
C PHE A 283 45.64 -35.58 1.11
N LEU A 284 46.22 -34.51 1.67
CA LEU A 284 47.42 -33.86 1.13
C LEU A 284 48.66 -34.76 1.20
N MET A 285 48.79 -35.58 2.24
CA MET A 285 49.94 -36.47 2.39
C MET A 285 49.88 -37.69 1.47
N MET A 286 48.68 -38.20 1.18
CA MET A 286 48.46 -39.28 0.20
C MET A 286 48.77 -38.84 -1.24
N LEU A 287 48.42 -37.60 -1.60
CA LEU A 287 48.78 -37.01 -2.90
C LEU A 287 50.30 -36.84 -3.06
N ALA A 288 51.02 -36.53 -1.98
CA ALA A 288 52.49 -36.45 -2.01
C ALA A 288 53.17 -37.81 -2.18
N LEU A 289 52.58 -38.90 -1.67
CA LEU A 289 53.13 -40.26 -1.77
C LEU A 289 52.83 -40.93 -3.13
N LEU A 290 51.76 -40.52 -3.81
CA LEU A 290 51.44 -40.97 -5.18
C LEU A 290 52.28 -40.26 -6.27
N GLY A 291 52.92 -39.14 -5.95
CA GLY A 291 53.75 -38.37 -6.88
C GLY A 291 55.17 -38.92 -7.13
N PHE A 292 55.66 -39.87 -6.32
CA PHE A 292 57.10 -40.24 -6.33
C PHE A 292 57.46 -41.61 -6.92
N ARG A 293 56.53 -42.30 -7.61
CA ARG A 293 56.84 -43.63 -8.20
C ARG A 293 56.60 -43.73 -9.70
N ARG A 294 57.56 -43.19 -10.47
CA ARG A 294 58.07 -43.54 -11.83
C ARG A 294 58.46 -42.22 -12.55
N ARG A 295 59.68 -42.04 -13.03
CA ARG A 295 60.40 -42.87 -14.01
C ARG A 295 61.92 -42.70 -13.90
N SER A 296 62.65 -43.82 -13.97
CA SER A 296 63.75 -43.98 -14.92
C SER A 296 63.19 -44.09 -16.33
#